data_AF-B1VB87-F1
#
_entry.id   AF-B1VB87-F1
#
_cell.length_a   1.000
_cell.length_b   1.000
_cell.length_c   1.000
_cell.angle_alpha   90.00
_cell.angle_beta   90.00
_cell.angle_gamma   90.00
#
_symmetry.space_group_name_H-M   'P 1'
#
loop_
_entity.id
_entity.type
_entity.pdbx_description
1 polymer ?
#
loop_
_entity_poly.entity_id
_entity_poly.type
_entity_poly.pdbx_seq_one_letter_code
_entity_poly.pdbx_strand_id
1 'polypeptide(L)'
;PPSERQDYQLLCMDGSRKSVEDYKNCHFAKEPFHAVISRKDADSQHIYKVLKQIPDSDLFSSDAFGGKDLIFSDSTSELVELAKSMDSFIYLGPNYYKAMRALRVGNPSATLKDRPIEWCTISHAEQQKCDKLNSKIPRIACKRESSVEECFKEIMRREADAIAVDGGQVYMAGKCGLVPVMVEQYNQQSCADGGETEASSYYVVAVVRKG
;
A
#
# COMPACT_ATOMS: atom_id res chain seq x y z
N PRO A 1 16.71 2.15 33.02
CA PRO A 1 15.97 3.28 33.64
C PRO A 1 16.27 4.59 32.91
N PRO A 2 15.45 5.66 33.00
CA PRO A 2 15.75 6.93 32.34
C PRO A 2 17.13 7.51 32.70
N SER A 3 17.60 7.23 33.92
CA SER A 3 18.92 7.64 34.44
C SER A 3 20.11 7.00 33.72
N GLU A 4 19.93 5.85 33.09
CA GLU A 4 21.00 5.12 32.38
C GLU A 4 20.97 5.36 30.86
N ARG A 5 20.01 6.15 30.33
CA ARG A 5 19.88 6.38 28.89
C ARG A 5 21.19 6.87 28.23
N GLN A 6 22.02 7.58 28.98
CA GLN A 6 23.30 8.14 28.53
C GLN A 6 24.36 7.06 28.27
N ASP A 7 24.20 5.86 28.85
CA ASP A 7 25.14 4.74 28.68
C ASP A 7 24.89 3.95 27.38
N TYR A 8 23.81 4.26 26.66
CA TYR A 8 23.39 3.55 25.46
C TYR A 8 23.44 4.45 24.22
N GLN A 9 23.66 3.81 23.06
CA GLN A 9 23.67 4.47 21.76
C GLN A 9 22.87 3.63 20.74
N LEU A 10 22.35 4.31 19.72
CA LEU A 10 21.74 3.66 18.55
C LEU A 10 22.83 3.21 17.59
N LEU A 11 22.59 2.08 16.91
CA LEU A 11 23.34 1.67 15.74
C LEU A 11 22.55 2.06 14.48
N CYS A 12 23.16 2.80 13.57
CA CYS A 12 22.51 3.28 12.36
C CYS A 12 22.78 2.35 11.16
N MET A 13 21.98 2.49 10.10
CA MET A 13 22.13 1.69 8.87
C MET A 13 23.46 1.91 8.14
N ASP A 14 24.11 3.06 8.33
CA ASP A 14 25.43 3.38 7.78
C ASP A 14 26.60 2.85 8.64
N GLY A 15 26.29 2.10 9.71
CA GLY A 15 27.27 1.58 10.67
C GLY A 15 27.74 2.58 11.72
N SER A 16 27.30 3.85 11.64
CA SER A 16 27.59 4.85 12.67
C SER A 16 26.80 4.59 13.96
N ARG A 17 27.21 5.26 15.05
CA ARG A 17 26.49 5.26 16.32
C ARG A 17 26.03 6.68 16.66
N LYS A 18 24.79 6.82 17.15
CA LYS A 18 24.20 8.11 17.54
C LYS A 18 23.51 8.04 18.90
N SER A 19 23.17 9.21 19.45
CA SER A 19 22.40 9.31 20.68
C SER A 19 21.05 8.61 20.55
N VAL A 20 20.52 8.06 21.65
CA VAL A 20 19.16 7.48 21.72
C VAL A 20 18.06 8.46 21.33
N GLU A 21 18.31 9.77 21.45
CA GLU A 21 17.36 10.82 21.07
C GLU A 21 17.31 11.07 19.54
N ASP A 22 18.32 10.61 18.79
CA ASP A 22 18.42 10.78 17.33
C ASP A 22 17.66 9.71 16.53
N TYR A 23 16.76 8.94 17.17
CA TYR A 23 16.06 7.80 16.57
C TYR A 23 15.33 8.16 15.26
N LYS A 24 14.86 9.41 15.11
CA LYS A 24 14.22 9.88 13.87
C LYS A 24 15.15 9.83 12.65
N ASN A 25 16.46 9.95 12.84
CA ASN A 25 17.48 9.94 11.79
C ASN A 25 18.42 8.73 11.88
N CYS A 26 18.27 7.87 12.89
CA CYS A 26 19.06 6.67 13.10
C CYS A 26 18.14 5.53 13.58
N HIS A 27 17.56 4.82 12.62
CA HIS A 27 16.69 3.67 12.84
C HIS A 27 16.84 2.69 11.66
N PHE A 28 16.55 1.42 11.88
CA PHE A 28 16.59 0.41 10.81
C PHE A 28 15.32 0.41 9.96
N ALA A 29 14.18 0.68 10.59
CA ALA A 29 12.88 0.77 9.92
C ALA A 29 11.94 1.65 10.74
N LYS A 30 10.94 2.19 10.06
CA LYS A 30 9.77 2.79 10.70
C LYS A 30 8.62 1.79 10.59
N GLU A 31 8.16 1.28 11.72
CA GLU A 31 7.11 0.28 11.77
C GLU A 31 5.75 0.92 12.12
N PRO A 32 4.64 0.36 11.61
CA PRO A 32 3.31 0.68 12.12
C PRO A 32 3.21 0.28 13.59
N PHE A 33 2.35 0.97 14.35
CA PHE A 33 2.04 0.59 15.74
C PHE A 33 1.31 -0.77 15.81
N HIS A 34 1.08 -1.28 17.01
CA HIS A 34 0.23 -2.46 17.19
C HIS A 34 -1.24 -2.14 16.85
N ALA A 35 -2.00 -3.15 16.41
CA ALA A 35 -3.40 -3.01 16.02
C ALA A 35 -4.28 -4.11 16.58
N VAL A 36 -5.54 -3.77 16.86
CA VAL A 36 -6.62 -4.74 17.10
C VAL A 36 -7.07 -5.31 15.75
N ILE A 37 -7.07 -6.64 15.62
CA ILE A 37 -7.46 -7.33 14.39
C ILE A 37 -8.78 -8.07 14.61
N SER A 38 -9.68 -7.97 13.64
CA SER A 38 -10.95 -8.72 13.60
C SER A 38 -11.18 -9.32 12.21
N ARG A 39 -12.24 -10.10 12.06
CA ARG A 39 -12.65 -10.61 10.74
C ARG A 39 -13.18 -9.48 9.87
N LYS A 40 -13.04 -9.61 8.55
CA LYS A 40 -13.54 -8.64 7.57
C LYS A 40 -15.06 -8.42 7.65
N ASP A 41 -15.82 -9.42 8.09
CA ASP A 41 -17.26 -9.39 8.26
C ASP A 41 -17.72 -8.98 9.68
N ALA A 42 -16.79 -8.69 10.58
CA ALA A 42 -17.12 -8.29 11.94
C ALA A 42 -17.62 -6.84 12.01
N ASP A 43 -18.41 -6.53 13.03
CA ASP A 43 -18.80 -5.15 13.34
C ASP A 43 -17.64 -4.42 14.04
N SER A 44 -16.71 -3.91 13.23
CA SER A 44 -15.54 -3.16 13.71
C SER A 44 -15.94 -1.91 14.50
N GLN A 45 -17.08 -1.29 14.17
CA GLN A 45 -17.57 -0.11 14.85
C GLN A 45 -18.06 -0.45 16.25
N HIS A 46 -18.74 -1.59 16.41
CA HIS A 46 -19.13 -2.06 17.73
C HIS A 46 -17.91 -2.35 18.61
N ILE A 47 -16.90 -3.06 18.07
CA ILE A 47 -15.64 -3.33 18.81
C ILE A 47 -15.00 -2.04 19.29
N TYR A 48 -14.82 -1.07 18.39
CA TYR A 48 -14.22 0.23 18.74
C TYR A 48 -15.05 0.98 19.80
N LYS A 49 -16.38 1.04 19.64
CA LYS A 49 -17.28 1.71 20.59
C LYS A 49 -17.23 1.08 21.99
N VAL A 50 -17.17 -0.25 22.08
CA VAL A 50 -17.05 -0.95 23.37
C VAL A 50 -15.72 -0.61 24.04
N LEU A 51 -14.61 -0.67 23.30
CA LEU A 51 -13.29 -0.37 23.88
C LEU A 51 -13.19 1.09 24.34
N LYS A 52 -13.78 2.05 23.60
CA LYS A 52 -13.78 3.47 23.99
C LYS A 52 -14.67 3.82 25.19
N GLN A 53 -15.45 2.87 25.71
CA GLN A 53 -16.19 3.06 26.97
C GLN A 53 -15.31 2.81 28.21
N ILE A 54 -14.18 2.11 28.03
CA ILE A 54 -13.24 1.81 29.11
C ILE A 54 -12.30 3.02 29.26
N PRO A 55 -12.05 3.52 30.49
CA PRO A 55 -11.06 4.56 30.71
C PRO A 55 -9.68 4.12 30.22
N ASP A 56 -8.95 5.00 29.54
CA ASP A 56 -7.62 4.68 28.98
C ASP A 56 -6.64 4.21 30.08
N SER A 57 -6.77 4.71 31.31
CA SER A 57 -5.98 4.26 32.47
C SER A 57 -6.15 2.78 32.77
N ASP A 58 -7.38 2.27 32.63
CA ASP A 58 -7.73 0.90 32.96
C ASP A 58 -7.47 -0.03 31.77
N LEU A 59 -7.52 0.52 30.55
CA LEU A 59 -7.30 -0.21 29.31
C LEU A 59 -5.82 -0.45 29.02
N PHE A 60 -4.96 0.52 29.31
CA PHE A 60 -3.54 0.46 28.95
C PHE A 60 -2.61 0.16 30.13
N SER A 61 -2.99 0.40 31.39
CA SER A 61 -2.10 0.11 32.53
C SER A 61 -2.11 -1.37 32.93
N SER A 62 -0.92 -1.97 32.96
CA SER A 62 -0.69 -3.33 33.47
C SER A 62 -0.32 -3.39 34.96
N ASP A 63 -0.17 -2.24 35.64
CA ASP A 63 0.44 -2.15 36.99
C ASP A 63 -0.29 -3.02 38.03
N ALA A 64 -1.63 -3.06 37.95
CA ALA A 64 -2.47 -3.81 38.88
C ALA A 64 -2.34 -5.34 38.75
N PHE A 65 -1.74 -5.82 37.66
CA PHE A 65 -1.72 -7.24 37.29
C PHE A 65 -0.32 -7.87 37.38
N GLY A 66 0.70 -7.12 37.79
CA GLY A 66 2.06 -7.64 37.97
C GLY A 66 2.77 -8.01 36.65
N GLY A 67 2.38 -7.38 35.55
CA GLY A 67 2.97 -7.57 34.22
C GLY A 67 3.24 -6.24 33.51
N LYS A 68 3.68 -6.30 32.25
CA LYS A 68 3.83 -5.15 31.35
C LYS A 68 3.18 -5.45 30.02
N ASP A 69 2.65 -4.41 29.39
CA ASP A 69 2.05 -4.46 28.06
C ASP A 69 0.99 -5.57 27.92
N LEU A 70 0.14 -5.75 28.94
CA LEU A 70 -0.91 -6.77 28.97
C LEU A 70 -2.11 -6.32 28.13
N ILE A 71 -2.44 -7.12 27.11
CA ILE A 71 -3.46 -6.82 26.07
C ILE A 71 -3.04 -5.67 25.15
N PHE A 72 -2.74 -4.50 25.71
CA PHE A 72 -2.24 -3.31 25.03
C PHE A 72 -0.90 -2.88 25.61
N SER A 73 -0.14 -2.07 24.88
CA SER A 73 1.09 -1.51 25.45
C SER A 73 0.79 -0.44 26.50
N ASP A 74 1.54 -0.46 27.60
CA ASP A 74 1.44 0.52 28.70
C ASP A 74 1.80 1.94 28.25
N SER A 75 2.47 2.08 27.09
CA SER A 75 2.83 3.37 26.49
C SER A 75 1.75 3.93 25.55
N THR A 76 0.63 3.23 25.39
CA THR A 76 -0.47 3.64 24.50
C THR A 76 -1.26 4.78 25.14
N SER A 77 -1.56 5.84 24.36
CA SER A 77 -2.38 6.96 24.83
C SER A 77 -3.82 6.91 24.37
N GLU A 78 -4.11 6.30 23.21
CA GLU A 78 -5.45 6.19 22.67
C GLU A 78 -5.56 5.08 21.61
N LEU A 79 -6.77 4.56 21.41
CA LEU A 79 -7.13 3.78 20.22
C LEU A 79 -7.79 4.69 19.17
N VAL A 80 -7.36 4.54 17.91
CA VAL A 80 -7.86 5.27 16.74
C VAL A 80 -8.60 4.31 15.80
N GLU A 81 -9.81 4.70 15.36
CA GLU A 81 -10.56 3.93 14.37
C GLU A 81 -9.92 4.04 12.98
N LEU A 82 -9.70 2.90 12.33
CA LEU A 82 -9.15 2.83 10.97
C LEU A 82 -10.28 2.87 9.93
N ALA A 83 -9.95 3.33 8.72
CA ALA A 83 -10.89 3.31 7.60
C ALA A 83 -11.37 1.87 7.28
N LYS A 84 -12.63 1.70 6.89
CA LYS A 84 -13.20 0.38 6.53
C LYS A 84 -12.50 -0.29 5.33
N SER A 85 -11.84 0.50 4.49
CA SER A 85 -11.04 0.02 3.36
C SER A 85 -9.63 -0.43 3.75
N MET A 86 -9.21 -0.19 5.00
CA MET A 86 -7.91 -0.61 5.51
C MET A 86 -7.83 -2.13 5.54
N ASP A 87 -6.76 -2.67 4.95
CA ASP A 87 -6.40 -4.08 5.08
C ASP A 87 -4.98 -4.19 5.68
N SER A 88 -4.54 -5.42 5.95
CA SER A 88 -3.22 -5.67 6.53
C SER A 88 -2.08 -5.17 5.62
N PHE A 89 -2.26 -5.17 4.31
CA PHE A 89 -1.23 -4.70 3.38
C PHE A 89 -1.12 -3.16 3.44
N ILE A 90 -2.24 -2.44 3.38
CA ILE A 90 -2.28 -0.98 3.45
C ILE A 90 -1.80 -0.51 4.83
N TYR A 91 -2.18 -1.21 5.90
CA TYR A 91 -1.75 -0.89 7.27
C TYR A 91 -0.24 -1.02 7.45
N LEU A 92 0.35 -2.12 6.95
CA LEU A 92 1.78 -2.38 7.07
C LEU A 92 2.61 -1.54 6.10
N GLY A 93 2.04 -1.19 4.95
CA GLY A 93 2.72 -0.50 3.86
C GLY A 93 3.66 -1.42 3.07
N PRO A 94 4.13 -0.94 1.90
CA PRO A 94 4.80 -1.79 0.91
C PRO A 94 6.18 -2.30 1.37
N ASN A 95 6.94 -1.48 2.12
CA ASN A 95 8.30 -1.84 2.54
C ASN A 95 8.29 -2.93 3.61
N TYR A 96 7.47 -2.76 4.66
CA TYR A 96 7.36 -3.74 5.73
C TYR A 96 6.76 -5.05 5.21
N TYR A 97 5.70 -4.97 4.41
CA TYR A 97 5.09 -6.16 3.80
C TYR A 97 6.10 -6.93 2.93
N LYS A 98 6.91 -6.23 2.13
CA LYS A 98 7.98 -6.84 1.33
C LYS A 98 9.03 -7.52 2.19
N ALA A 99 9.49 -6.88 3.27
CA ALA A 99 10.45 -7.46 4.20
C ALA A 99 9.91 -8.74 4.85
N MET A 100 8.67 -8.70 5.36
CA MET A 100 8.02 -9.87 5.96
C MET A 100 7.82 -11.02 4.96
N ARG A 101 7.47 -10.70 3.71
CA ARG A 101 7.35 -11.71 2.64
C ARG A 101 8.72 -12.34 2.32
N ALA A 102 9.77 -11.53 2.21
CA ALA A 102 11.12 -12.01 1.94
C ALA A 102 11.66 -12.90 3.07
N LEU A 103 11.37 -12.58 4.32
CA LEU A 103 11.71 -13.42 5.48
C LEU A 103 10.95 -14.75 5.47
N ARG A 104 9.67 -14.74 5.09
CA ARG A 104 8.81 -15.94 5.10
C ARG A 104 9.08 -16.89 3.93
N VAL A 105 9.22 -16.35 2.72
CA VAL A 105 9.33 -17.13 1.46
C VAL A 105 10.80 -17.36 1.07
N GLY A 106 11.73 -16.67 1.73
CA GLY A 106 13.12 -16.53 1.27
C GLY A 106 13.22 -15.44 0.21
N ASN A 107 14.44 -14.96 -0.06
CA ASN A 107 14.66 -14.03 -1.17
C ASN A 107 14.41 -14.77 -2.49
N PRO A 108 13.37 -14.42 -3.27
CA PRO A 108 13.21 -15.01 -4.58
C PRO A 108 14.42 -14.61 -5.44
N SER A 109 15.11 -15.63 -5.97
CA SER A 109 16.31 -15.47 -6.81
C SER A 109 16.05 -14.82 -8.17
N ALA A 110 14.81 -14.41 -8.46
CA ALA A 110 14.42 -13.92 -9.77
C ALA A 110 14.84 -12.46 -9.94
N THR A 111 15.87 -12.26 -10.76
CA THR A 111 16.14 -10.98 -11.41
C THR A 111 14.86 -10.52 -12.11
N LEU A 112 14.30 -9.39 -11.66
CA LEU A 112 13.06 -8.75 -12.17
C LEU A 112 13.02 -8.55 -13.69
N LYS A 113 14.14 -8.71 -14.39
CA LYS A 113 14.29 -8.43 -15.83
C LYS A 113 13.65 -9.47 -16.76
N ASP A 114 13.41 -10.70 -16.27
CA ASP A 114 12.91 -11.79 -17.13
C ASP A 114 11.48 -12.23 -16.78
N ARG A 115 10.82 -11.57 -15.82
CA ARG A 115 9.47 -11.96 -15.41
C ARG A 115 8.37 -11.33 -16.28
N PRO A 116 7.25 -12.06 -16.41
CA PRO A 116 5.92 -11.56 -16.71
C PRO A 116 5.67 -10.10 -16.37
N ILE A 117 5.19 -9.22 -17.26
CA ILE A 117 4.39 -8.09 -16.78
C ILE A 117 3.01 -8.65 -16.48
N GLU A 118 2.61 -8.67 -15.20
CA GLU A 118 1.28 -9.12 -14.81
C GLU A 118 0.27 -7.97 -15.00
N TRP A 119 -0.47 -8.00 -16.11
CA TRP A 119 -1.45 -6.98 -16.46
C TRP A 119 -2.80 -7.25 -15.81
N CYS A 120 -3.33 -6.26 -15.09
CA CYS A 120 -4.61 -6.37 -14.41
C CYS A 120 -5.77 -5.97 -15.35
N THR A 121 -6.83 -6.77 -15.33
CA THR A 121 -8.07 -6.53 -16.10
C THR A 121 -9.28 -6.54 -15.17
N ILE A 122 -10.34 -5.83 -15.52
CA ILE A 122 -11.55 -5.69 -14.69
C ILE A 122 -12.80 -6.33 -15.31
N SER A 123 -12.69 -6.79 -16.55
CA SER A 123 -13.80 -7.45 -17.26
C SER A 123 -13.37 -8.72 -17.97
N HIS A 124 -14.33 -9.60 -18.23
CA HIS A 124 -14.09 -10.81 -19.01
C HIS A 124 -13.57 -10.49 -20.42
N ALA A 125 -14.10 -9.43 -21.05
CA ALA A 125 -13.68 -9.01 -22.39
C ALA A 125 -12.22 -8.52 -22.41
N GLU A 126 -11.81 -7.78 -21.38
CA GLU A 126 -10.42 -7.34 -21.22
C GLU A 126 -9.47 -8.52 -20.98
N GLN A 127 -9.85 -9.47 -20.12
CA GLN A 127 -9.04 -10.68 -19.88
C GLN A 127 -8.80 -11.44 -21.19
N GLN A 128 -9.85 -11.69 -21.96
CA GLN A 128 -9.72 -12.35 -23.27
C GLN A 128 -8.83 -11.58 -24.25
N LYS A 129 -8.90 -10.24 -24.23
CA LYS A 129 -8.02 -9.39 -25.04
C LYS A 129 -6.57 -9.51 -24.57
N CYS A 130 -6.34 -9.51 -23.26
CA CYS A 130 -5.02 -9.67 -22.64
C CYS A 130 -4.40 -11.04 -22.97
N ASP A 131 -5.16 -12.13 -22.84
CA ASP A 131 -4.68 -13.48 -23.15
C ASP A 131 -4.24 -13.61 -24.63
N LYS A 132 -4.96 -12.93 -25.54
CA LYS A 132 -4.56 -12.84 -26.95
C LYS A 132 -3.28 -12.03 -27.16
N LEU A 133 -3.01 -11.03 -26.33
CA LEU A 133 -1.75 -10.26 -26.37
C LEU A 133 -0.58 -11.10 -25.85
N ASN A 134 -0.76 -11.85 -24.76
CA ASN A 134 0.23 -12.78 -24.24
C ASN A 134 0.68 -13.79 -25.32
N SER A 135 -0.28 -14.30 -26.10
CA SER A 135 0.00 -15.22 -27.22
C SER A 135 0.90 -14.62 -28.30
N LYS A 136 0.99 -13.29 -28.41
CA LYS A 136 1.85 -12.57 -29.37
C LYS A 136 3.19 -12.16 -28.77
N ILE A 137 3.18 -11.77 -27.51
CA ILE A 137 4.36 -11.34 -26.75
C ILE A 137 4.27 -12.06 -25.41
N PRO A 138 5.01 -13.17 -25.18
CA PRO A 138 4.97 -13.96 -23.96
C PRO A 138 5.67 -13.26 -22.78
N ARG A 139 5.56 -11.93 -22.72
CA ARG A 139 6.04 -11.04 -21.66
C ARG A 139 4.88 -10.38 -20.90
N ILE A 140 3.63 -10.75 -21.19
CA ILE A 140 2.45 -10.24 -20.51
C ILE A 140 1.66 -11.41 -19.93
N ALA A 141 1.56 -11.48 -18.61
CA ALA A 141 0.60 -12.33 -17.92
C ALA A 141 -0.66 -11.50 -17.60
N CYS A 142 -1.79 -12.16 -17.34
CA CYS A 142 -3.08 -11.49 -17.25
C CYS A 142 -3.83 -11.95 -16.00
N LYS A 143 -4.15 -11.00 -15.11
CA LYS A 143 -4.90 -11.24 -13.88
C LYS A 143 -6.20 -10.43 -13.90
N ARG A 144 -7.34 -11.09 -13.72
CA ARG A 144 -8.65 -10.43 -13.66
C ARG A 144 -9.09 -10.20 -12.23
N GLU A 145 -9.49 -8.98 -11.91
CA GLU A 145 -10.12 -8.61 -10.65
C GLU A 145 -11.55 -8.11 -10.86
N SER A 146 -12.27 -7.89 -9.75
CA SER A 146 -13.67 -7.42 -9.79
C SER A 146 -13.82 -5.91 -9.99
N SER A 147 -12.77 -5.12 -9.75
CA SER A 147 -12.81 -3.66 -9.88
C SER A 147 -11.41 -3.08 -10.05
N VAL A 148 -11.35 -1.81 -10.46
CA VAL A 148 -10.09 -1.05 -10.55
C VAL A 148 -9.42 -0.91 -9.19
N GLU A 149 -10.21 -0.75 -8.12
CA GLU A 149 -9.69 -0.67 -6.76
C GLU A 149 -9.00 -1.96 -6.32
N GLU A 150 -9.57 -3.12 -6.65
CA GLU A 150 -8.91 -4.40 -6.37
C GLU A 150 -7.63 -4.54 -7.21
N CYS A 151 -7.64 -4.14 -8.49
CA CYS A 151 -6.40 -4.08 -9.28
C CYS A 151 -5.33 -3.18 -8.66
N PHE A 152 -5.69 -2.01 -8.12
CA PHE A 152 -4.72 -1.15 -7.42
C PHE A 152 -4.11 -1.85 -6.20
N LYS A 153 -4.92 -2.55 -5.39
CA LYS A 153 -4.42 -3.33 -4.26
C LYS A 153 -3.43 -4.41 -4.70
N GLU A 154 -3.76 -5.13 -5.77
CA GLU A 154 -2.89 -6.18 -6.32
C GLU A 154 -1.58 -5.62 -6.87
N ILE A 155 -1.61 -4.45 -7.51
CA ILE A 155 -0.40 -3.74 -7.95
C ILE A 155 0.45 -3.34 -6.76
N MET A 156 -0.15 -2.74 -5.72
CA MET A 156 0.59 -2.36 -4.51
C MET A 156 1.21 -3.59 -3.83
N ARG A 157 0.51 -4.73 -3.83
CA ARG A 157 0.98 -6.03 -3.30
C ARG A 157 2.04 -6.71 -4.17
N ARG A 158 2.35 -6.17 -5.36
CA ARG A 158 3.25 -6.76 -6.37
C ARG A 158 2.75 -8.10 -6.91
N GLU A 159 1.45 -8.30 -6.86
CA GLU A 159 0.74 -9.44 -7.45
C GLU A 159 0.15 -9.12 -8.83
N ALA A 160 0.08 -7.83 -9.17
CA ALA A 160 -0.04 -7.30 -10.52
C ALA A 160 1.03 -6.22 -10.73
N ASP A 161 1.26 -5.81 -11.98
CA ASP A 161 2.27 -4.80 -12.35
C ASP A 161 1.65 -3.53 -12.93
N ALA A 162 0.58 -3.65 -13.71
CA ALA A 162 0.00 -2.50 -14.42
C ALA A 162 -1.50 -2.68 -14.72
N ILE A 163 -2.18 -1.55 -14.95
CA ILE A 163 -3.55 -1.45 -15.44
C ILE A 163 -3.68 -0.15 -16.26
N ALA A 164 -4.51 -0.16 -17.30
CA ALA A 164 -4.92 1.06 -18.01
C ALA A 164 -6.21 1.61 -17.38
N VAL A 165 -6.23 2.91 -17.08
CA VAL A 165 -7.30 3.56 -16.30
C VAL A 165 -7.60 4.96 -16.83
N ASP A 166 -8.78 5.49 -16.52
CA ASP A 166 -9.16 6.87 -16.85
C ASP A 166 -8.53 7.92 -15.91
N GLY A 167 -8.64 9.20 -16.27
CA GLY A 167 -8.04 10.30 -15.50
C GLY A 167 -8.54 10.43 -14.06
N GLY A 168 -9.81 10.09 -13.77
CA GLY A 168 -10.33 10.09 -12.40
C GLY A 168 -9.72 8.97 -11.56
N GLN A 169 -9.49 7.81 -12.18
CA GLN A 169 -8.81 6.68 -11.56
C GLN A 169 -7.31 6.95 -11.35
N VAL A 170 -6.66 7.73 -12.21
CA VAL A 170 -5.28 8.20 -11.99
C VAL A 170 -5.17 9.02 -10.70
N TYR A 171 -6.14 9.89 -10.40
CA TYR A 171 -6.17 10.63 -9.13
C TYR A 171 -6.21 9.69 -7.92
N MET A 172 -7.07 8.67 -7.98
CA MET A 172 -7.17 7.66 -6.90
C MET A 172 -5.87 6.85 -6.75
N ALA A 173 -5.27 6.43 -7.87
CA ALA A 173 -4.00 5.71 -7.88
C ALA A 173 -2.87 6.50 -7.20
N GLY A 174 -2.81 7.81 -7.45
CA GLY A 174 -1.84 8.70 -6.82
C GLY A 174 -1.95 8.77 -5.29
N LYS A 175 -3.18 8.69 -4.74
CA LYS A 175 -3.39 8.60 -3.28
C LYS A 175 -2.88 7.29 -2.68
N CYS A 176 -2.78 6.24 -3.49
CA CYS A 176 -2.19 4.96 -3.11
C CYS A 176 -0.67 4.89 -3.32
N GLY A 177 -0.03 5.98 -3.78
CA GLY A 177 1.40 6.02 -4.08
C GLY A 177 1.78 5.33 -5.40
N LEU A 178 0.79 5.02 -6.25
CA LEU A 178 1.01 4.55 -7.62
C LEU A 178 1.28 5.75 -8.54
N VAL A 179 2.03 5.51 -9.61
CA VAL A 179 2.45 6.56 -10.55
C VAL A 179 2.05 6.20 -11.98
N PRO A 180 1.66 7.18 -12.82
CA PRO A 180 1.45 6.94 -14.24
C PRO A 180 2.79 6.68 -14.93
N VAL A 181 2.81 5.69 -15.82
CA VAL A 181 4.02 5.29 -16.58
C VAL A 181 3.93 5.71 -18.05
N MET A 182 2.72 5.72 -18.62
CA MET A 182 2.45 6.07 -20.02
C MET A 182 1.02 6.60 -20.16
N VAL A 183 0.74 7.30 -21.27
CA VAL A 183 -0.58 7.86 -21.58
C VAL A 183 -1.05 7.40 -22.95
N GLU A 184 -2.36 7.23 -23.11
CA GLU A 184 -2.98 6.92 -24.41
C GLU A 184 -2.97 8.17 -25.31
N GLN A 185 -2.19 8.15 -26.39
CA GLN A 185 -2.10 9.27 -27.34
C GLN A 185 -3.04 9.07 -28.53
N TYR A 186 -3.88 10.08 -28.76
CA TYR A 186 -4.93 10.05 -29.80
C TYR A 186 -4.61 10.96 -30.99
N ASN A 187 -3.65 11.87 -30.85
CA ASN A 187 -3.17 12.72 -31.94
C ASN A 187 -1.80 12.23 -32.45
N GLN A 188 -1.76 11.73 -33.68
CA GLN A 188 -0.52 11.22 -34.29
C GLN A 188 0.54 12.31 -34.50
N GLN A 189 0.17 13.58 -34.70
CA GLN A 189 1.13 14.67 -34.80
C GLN A 189 1.84 14.95 -33.46
N SER A 190 1.18 14.68 -32.34
CA SER A 190 1.77 14.81 -31.01
C SER A 190 2.81 13.73 -30.69
N CYS A 191 2.97 12.70 -31.52
CA CYS A 191 4.01 11.67 -31.38
C CYS A 191 5.32 12.00 -32.11
N ALA A 192 5.36 13.08 -32.92
CA ALA A 192 6.47 13.36 -33.82
C ALA A 192 7.69 14.02 -33.14
N ASP A 193 7.46 14.73 -32.04
CA ASP A 193 8.51 15.35 -31.26
C ASP A 193 8.85 14.44 -30.08
N GLY A 194 9.93 13.65 -30.20
CA GLY A 194 10.43 12.75 -29.15
C GLY A 194 10.95 13.44 -27.88
N GLY A 195 10.41 14.61 -27.53
CA GLY A 195 10.63 15.31 -26.26
C GLY A 195 9.66 14.83 -25.17
N GLU A 196 9.73 15.46 -24.00
CA GLU A 196 8.73 15.29 -22.92
C GLU A 196 7.35 15.73 -23.43
N THR A 197 6.64 14.81 -24.07
CA THR A 197 5.29 15.04 -24.55
C THR A 197 4.39 15.34 -23.36
N GLU A 198 3.73 16.50 -23.35
CA GLU A 198 2.63 16.75 -22.42
C GLU A 198 1.60 15.63 -22.54
N ALA A 199 1.02 15.22 -21.41
CA ALA A 199 0.01 14.18 -21.40
C ALA A 199 -1.16 14.57 -22.33
N SER A 200 -1.56 13.65 -23.21
CA SER A 200 -2.72 13.85 -24.07
C SER A 200 -3.96 14.16 -23.23
N SER A 201 -4.78 15.11 -23.71
CA SER A 201 -6.03 15.50 -23.08
C SER A 201 -7.19 15.38 -24.07
N TYR A 202 -8.40 15.23 -23.55
CA TYR A 202 -9.63 15.16 -24.35
C TYR A 202 -10.67 16.13 -23.80
N TYR A 203 -11.58 16.58 -24.66
CA TYR A 203 -12.68 17.47 -24.27
C TYR A 203 -13.87 16.66 -23.74
N VAL A 204 -14.41 17.07 -22.59
CA VAL A 204 -15.67 16.56 -22.06
C VAL A 204 -16.80 17.42 -22.61
N VAL A 205 -17.75 16.79 -23.32
CA VAL A 205 -18.85 17.50 -24.01
C VAL A 205 -20.22 16.90 -23.67
N ALA A 206 -21.26 17.71 -23.72
CA ALA A 206 -22.66 17.27 -23.64
C ALA A 206 -23.30 17.36 -25.03
N VAL A 207 -23.77 16.23 -25.56
CA VAL A 207 -24.36 16.15 -26.90
C VAL A 207 -25.89 16.10 -26.80
N VAL A 208 -26.57 16.96 -27.55
CA VAL A 208 -28.04 17.01 -27.63
C VAL A 208 -28.51 16.78 -29.06
N ARG A 209 -29.73 16.24 -29.24
CA ARG A 209 -30.32 16.08 -30.56
C ARG A 209 -30.55 17.45 -31.20
N LYS A 210 -30.23 17.56 -32.49
CA LYS A 210 -30.59 18.72 -33.30
C LYS A 210 -32.12 18.72 -33.46
N GLY A 211 -32.76 19.83 -33.08
CA GLY A 211 -34.19 20.05 -33.25
C GLY A 211 -34.61 20.16 -34.71
#